data_AF-A0AAV2IKD8-F1
#
_entry.id   AF-A0AAV2IKD8-F1
#
_cell.length_a   1.000
_cell.length_b   1.000
_cell.length_c   1.000
_cell.angle_alpha   90.00
_cell.angle_beta   90.00
_cell.angle_gamma   90.00
#
_symmetry.space_group_name_H-M   'P 1'
#
loop_
_entity.id
_entity.type
_entity.pdbx_description
1 polymer ?
#
loop_
_entity_poly.entity_id
_entity_poly.type
_entity_poly.pdbx_seq_one_letter_code
_entity_poly.pdbx_strand_id
1 'polypeptide(L)'
;RSLTGEGNFNWRFIFPFDYLVAEEKIVISRKETLFSWDETESKIPARLNMQVWDADHFSADDFLGALTLDLNRFPRGAKSSKLCTLDMLKTDGSVPQMSLFKHKRVKGWWPFHVKNEGSEDLELTGKVEAELHLMTTEEAEKHPAGLGRSEPD
;
A
#
# COMPACT_ATOMS: atom_id res chain seq x y z
N ARG A 1 -15.95 13.47 9.15
CA ARG A 1 -15.39 14.81 8.84
C ARG A 1 -14.40 15.19 9.95
N SER A 2 -13.10 15.21 9.67
CA SER A 2 -12.09 15.56 10.69
C SER A 2 -11.96 17.07 10.83
N LEU A 3 -11.88 17.57 12.07
CA LEU A 3 -11.75 19.00 12.40
C LEU A 3 -10.29 19.44 12.58
N THR A 4 -9.36 18.49 12.70
CA THR A 4 -7.94 18.75 13.00
C THR A 4 -6.99 18.39 11.86
N GLY A 5 -7.53 17.85 10.75
CA GLY A 5 -6.73 17.28 9.66
C GLY A 5 -6.20 15.87 9.96
N GLU A 6 -6.52 15.29 11.12
CA GLU A 6 -6.18 13.91 11.50
C GLU A 6 -7.39 12.99 11.30
N GLY A 7 -7.25 11.97 10.45
CA GLY A 7 -8.25 10.91 10.29
C GLY A 7 -7.76 9.62 10.93
N ASN A 8 -8.48 9.11 11.94
CA ASN A 8 -8.18 7.81 12.54
C ASN A 8 -9.06 6.74 11.88
N PHE A 9 -8.47 5.95 11.00
CA PHE A 9 -9.15 4.87 10.31
C PHE A 9 -8.60 3.53 10.78
N ASN A 10 -9.43 2.69 11.37
CA ASN A 10 -9.08 1.32 11.74
C ASN A 10 -9.57 0.35 10.67
N TRP A 11 -8.91 0.36 9.51
CA TRP A 11 -9.21 -0.57 8.43
C TRP A 11 -8.16 -1.65 8.32
N ARG A 12 -8.64 -2.85 8.02
CA ARG A 12 -7.81 -4.01 7.72
C ARG A 12 -8.25 -4.55 6.37
N PHE A 13 -7.29 -4.78 5.48
CA PHE A 13 -7.52 -5.35 4.17
C PHE A 13 -6.72 -6.65 4.02
N ILE A 14 -7.28 -7.63 3.32
CA ILE A 14 -6.62 -8.88 2.98
C ILE A 14 -6.57 -8.97 1.45
N PHE A 15 -5.35 -9.08 0.91
CA PHE A 15 -5.11 -9.21 -0.52
C PHE A 15 -4.53 -10.60 -0.79
N PRO A 16 -5.32 -11.56 -1.32
CA PRO A 16 -4.78 -12.86 -1.72
C PRO A 16 -3.96 -12.72 -3.00
N PHE A 17 -2.77 -13.33 -3.04
CA PHE A 17 -1.92 -13.38 -4.21
C PHE A 17 -0.97 -14.58 -4.17
N ASP A 18 -0.56 -15.07 -5.34
CA ASP A 18 0.50 -16.05 -5.48
C ASP A 18 1.84 -15.36 -5.73
N TYR A 19 2.91 -15.85 -5.12
CA TYR A 19 4.23 -15.22 -5.21
C TYR A 19 5.32 -16.21 -5.61
N LEU A 20 6.04 -15.86 -6.68
CA LEU A 20 7.15 -16.62 -7.21
C LEU A 20 8.47 -16.07 -6.64
N VAL A 21 9.00 -16.77 -5.64
CA VAL A 21 10.23 -16.37 -4.91
C VAL A 21 11.44 -16.23 -5.83
N ALA A 22 11.58 -17.09 -6.85
CA ALA A 22 12.73 -17.08 -7.76
C ALA A 22 12.81 -15.80 -8.61
N GLU A 23 11.66 -15.20 -8.94
CA GLU A 23 11.60 -13.98 -9.77
C GLU A 23 11.22 -12.72 -8.98
N GLU A 24 10.96 -12.85 -7.67
CA GLU A 24 10.45 -11.79 -6.80
C GLU A 24 9.14 -11.14 -7.32
N LYS A 25 8.26 -11.93 -7.96
CA LYS A 25 7.04 -11.43 -8.64
C LYS A 25 5.77 -12.09 -8.14
N ILE A 26 4.67 -11.34 -8.19
CA ILE A 26 3.32 -11.87 -8.01
C ILE A 26 2.87 -12.51 -9.32
N VAL A 27 2.26 -13.69 -9.21
CA VAL A 27 1.63 -14.40 -10.33
C VAL A 27 0.14 -14.15 -10.26
N ILE A 28 -0.44 -13.70 -11.38
CA ILE A 28 -1.87 -13.56 -11.56
C ILE A 28 -2.25 -14.50 -12.70
N SER A 29 -3.05 -15.51 -12.40
CA SER A 29 -3.69 -16.31 -13.42
C SER A 29 -5.05 -15.69 -13.77
N ARG A 30 -5.28 -15.45 -15.06
CA ARG A 30 -6.54 -14.92 -15.58
C ARG A 30 -7.12 -15.89 -16.59
N LYS A 31 -8.37 -16.30 -16.34
CA LYS A 31 -9.21 -16.95 -17.35
C LYS A 31 -10.00 -15.86 -18.06
N GLU A 32 -9.83 -15.72 -19.38
CA GLU A 32 -10.47 -14.64 -20.14
C GLU A 32 -12.00 -14.76 -20.14
N THR A 33 -12.54 -15.97 -20.04
CA THR A 33 -13.97 -16.23 -19.80
C THR A 33 -14.17 -17.51 -19.00
N LEU A 34 -15.37 -17.72 -18.44
CA LEU A 34 -15.74 -18.95 -17.71
C LEU A 34 -15.66 -20.24 -18.57
N PHE A 35 -15.44 -20.10 -19.88
CA PHE A 35 -15.34 -21.18 -20.86
C PHE A 35 -14.03 -21.19 -21.64
N SER A 36 -13.09 -20.26 -21.37
CA SER A 36 -11.76 -20.29 -21.98
C SER A 36 -10.92 -21.36 -21.27
N TRP A 37 -10.41 -22.32 -22.05
CA TRP A 37 -9.46 -23.33 -21.56
C TRP A 37 -8.06 -22.74 -21.33
N ASP A 38 -7.74 -21.65 -22.03
CA ASP A 38 -6.45 -20.98 -21.93
C ASP A 38 -6.41 -20.08 -20.68
N GLU A 39 -5.69 -20.54 -19.67
CA GLU A 39 -5.34 -19.76 -18.48
C GLU A 39 -4.07 -18.96 -18.80
N THR A 40 -4.19 -17.63 -18.83
CA THR A 40 -3.03 -16.77 -19.06
C THR A 40 -2.41 -16.39 -17.72
N GLU A 41 -1.16 -16.82 -17.52
CA GLU A 41 -0.36 -16.41 -16.37
C GLU A 41 0.40 -15.13 -16.68
N SER A 42 0.15 -14.10 -15.87
CA SER A 42 0.87 -12.83 -15.94
C SER A 42 1.68 -12.63 -14.67
N LYS A 43 2.91 -12.11 -14.82
CA LYS A 43 3.82 -11.84 -13.71
C LYS A 43 3.96 -10.34 -13.51
N ILE A 44 3.62 -9.86 -12.33
CA ILE A 44 3.69 -8.44 -11.99
C ILE A 44 4.62 -8.21 -10.79
N PRO A 45 5.24 -7.03 -10.65
CA PRO A 45 5.99 -6.71 -9.44
C PRO A 45 5.07 -6.63 -8.22
N ALA A 46 5.57 -7.05 -7.06
CA ALA A 46 4.84 -6.99 -5.79
C ALA A 46 4.76 -5.54 -5.28
N ARG A 47 3.82 -4.73 -5.79
CA ARG A 47 3.66 -3.32 -5.41
C ARG A 47 2.35 -3.08 -4.69
N LEU A 48 2.41 -2.42 -3.55
CA LEU A 48 1.27 -1.87 -2.85
C LEU A 48 1.13 -0.39 -3.19
N ASN A 49 0.00 -0.03 -3.80
CA ASN A 49 -0.33 1.37 -4.08
C ASN A 49 -1.46 1.79 -3.13
N MET A 50 -1.23 2.84 -2.37
CA MET A 50 -2.21 3.47 -1.50
C MET A 50 -2.47 4.87 -2.02
N GLN A 51 -3.73 5.26 -2.06
CA GLN A 51 -4.16 6.60 -2.50
C GLN A 51 -5.24 7.08 -1.56
N VAL A 52 -5.23 8.37 -1.27
CA VAL A 52 -6.26 9.04 -0.49
C VAL A 52 -6.93 10.07 -1.39
N TRP A 53 -8.25 10.00 -1.40
CA TRP A 53 -9.14 10.88 -2.16
C TRP A 53 -10.08 11.54 -1.16
N ASP A 54 -10.39 12.82 -1.37
CA ASP A 54 -11.44 13.48 -0.60
C ASP A 54 -12.79 12.90 -1.01
N ALA A 55 -13.67 12.70 -0.03
CA ALA A 55 -14.99 12.11 -0.24
C ALA A 55 -16.03 13.24 -0.25
N ASP A 56 -16.15 13.93 -1.38
CA ASP A 56 -17.10 15.02 -1.55
C ASP A 56 -18.43 14.53 -2.10
N HIS A 57 -19.54 15.02 -1.54
CA HIS A 57 -20.88 14.60 -1.94
C HIS A 57 -21.38 15.30 -3.21
N PHE A 58 -20.69 16.34 -3.69
CA PHE A 58 -21.21 17.27 -4.72
C PHE A 58 -20.20 17.67 -5.82
N SER A 59 -18.92 17.29 -5.71
CA SER A 59 -17.84 17.56 -6.68
C SER A 59 -17.11 16.27 -7.09
N ALA A 60 -16.22 16.35 -8.08
CA ALA A 60 -15.30 15.25 -8.36
C ALA A 60 -14.35 15.08 -7.18
N ASP A 61 -14.08 13.84 -6.77
CA ASP A 61 -13.18 13.52 -5.66
C ASP A 61 -11.79 14.11 -5.89
N ASP A 62 -11.32 14.97 -4.99
CA ASP A 62 -10.00 15.59 -5.08
C ASP A 62 -8.91 14.62 -4.61
N PHE A 63 -7.83 14.49 -5.38
CA PHE A 63 -6.69 13.63 -5.02
C PHE A 63 -5.84 14.29 -3.92
N LEU A 64 -5.74 13.64 -2.76
CA LEU A 64 -5.02 14.19 -1.60
C LEU A 64 -3.58 13.66 -1.49
N GLY A 65 -3.29 12.45 -2.00
CA GLY A 65 -1.94 11.89 -1.94
C GLY A 65 -1.85 10.42 -2.32
N ALA A 66 -0.65 10.00 -2.72
CA ALA A 66 -0.33 8.61 -3.02
C ALA A 66 0.96 8.14 -2.35
N LEU A 67 1.02 6.82 -2.13
CA LEU A 67 2.18 6.10 -1.64
C LEU A 67 2.26 4.78 -2.40
N THR A 68 3.41 4.54 -3.05
CA THR A 68 3.71 3.27 -3.70
C THR A 68 4.88 2.61 -3.00
N LEU A 69 4.66 1.39 -2.50
CA LEU A 69 5.69 0.57 -1.86
C LEU A 69 5.94 -0.69 -2.70
N ASP A 70 7.18 -0.92 -3.12
CA ASP A 70 7.60 -2.21 -3.64
C ASP A 70 7.86 -3.15 -2.46
N LEU A 71 7.02 -4.18 -2.29
CA LEU A 71 7.06 -5.10 -1.15
C LEU A 71 8.35 -5.92 -1.09
N ASN A 72 9.09 -6.02 -2.19
CA ASN A 72 10.43 -6.61 -2.19
C ASN A 72 11.47 -5.65 -1.63
N ARG A 73 11.34 -4.34 -1.88
CA ARG A 73 12.31 -3.30 -1.53
C ARG A 73 11.61 -1.97 -1.27
N PHE A 74 11.30 -1.69 -0.02
CA PHE A 74 10.72 -0.43 0.40
C PHE A 74 11.45 0.16 1.61
N PRO A 75 11.41 1.48 1.81
CA PRO A 75 12.06 2.09 2.96
C PRO A 75 11.38 1.67 4.25
N ARG A 76 12.18 1.46 5.29
CA ARG A 76 11.65 1.16 6.62
C ARG A 76 10.79 2.32 7.12
N GLY A 77 9.55 2.02 7.52
CA GLY A 77 8.64 3.02 8.07
C GLY A 77 9.20 3.67 9.35
N ALA A 78 8.90 4.96 9.53
CA ALA A 78 9.37 5.71 10.69
C ALA A 78 8.65 5.23 11.96
N LYS A 79 9.31 5.36 13.12
CA LYS A 79 8.74 4.96 14.42
C LYS A 79 7.64 5.90 14.93
N SER A 80 7.56 7.12 14.39
CA SER A 80 6.58 8.13 14.77
C SER A 80 6.31 9.07 13.60
N SER A 81 5.13 9.70 13.59
CA SER A 81 4.77 10.72 12.59
C SER A 81 5.79 11.86 12.49
N LYS A 82 6.44 12.24 13.60
CA LYS A 82 7.45 13.31 13.62
C LYS A 82 8.72 12.99 12.83
N LEU A 83 9.10 11.72 12.77
CA LEU A 83 10.28 11.25 12.04
C LEU A 83 9.96 10.83 10.60
N CYS A 84 8.68 10.87 10.21
CA CYS A 84 8.23 10.53 8.88
C CYS A 84 8.42 11.74 7.95
N THR A 85 9.42 11.67 7.07
CA THR A 85 9.77 12.72 6.11
C THR A 85 9.94 12.15 4.70
N LEU A 86 9.87 13.01 3.68
CA LEU A 86 10.06 12.61 2.28
C LEU A 86 11.47 12.06 2.00
N ASP A 87 12.46 12.40 2.83
CA ASP A 87 13.82 11.86 2.69
C ASP A 87 13.86 10.34 2.78
N MET A 88 12.86 9.73 3.41
CA MET A 88 12.74 8.27 3.48
C MET A 88 12.40 7.63 2.12
N LEU A 89 11.84 8.37 1.17
CA LEU A 89 11.52 7.85 -0.16
C LEU A 89 12.68 8.00 -1.15
N LYS A 90 13.83 8.52 -0.71
CA LYS A 90 15.01 8.66 -1.57
C LYS A 90 15.49 7.30 -2.05
N THR A 91 15.76 7.22 -3.34
CA THR A 91 16.27 6.03 -4.04
C THR A 91 17.77 6.09 -4.29
N ASP A 92 18.47 7.07 -3.71
CA ASP A 92 19.91 7.29 -3.81
C ASP A 92 20.76 6.25 -3.04
N GLY A 93 20.12 5.27 -2.39
CA GLY A 93 20.77 4.23 -1.59
C GLY A 93 21.12 4.68 -0.16
N SER A 94 20.84 5.93 0.22
CA SER A 94 21.05 6.42 1.58
C SER A 94 20.06 5.81 2.58
N VAL A 95 18.88 5.41 2.11
CA VAL A 95 17.80 4.89 2.94
C VAL A 95 17.84 3.37 3.01
N PRO A 96 17.88 2.77 4.22
CA PRO A 96 17.84 1.32 4.38
C PRO A 96 16.52 0.76 3.86
N GLN A 97 16.64 -0.16 2.90
CA GLN A 97 15.52 -0.86 2.28
C GLN A 97 15.20 -2.16 3.02
N MET A 98 13.94 -2.57 2.96
CA MET A 98 13.48 -3.83 3.54
C MET A 98 12.52 -4.56 2.59
N SER A 99 12.36 -5.86 2.85
CA SER A 99 11.50 -6.77 2.10
C SER A 99 10.47 -7.38 3.04
N LEU A 100 9.19 -7.33 2.67
CA LEU A 100 8.09 -7.95 3.41
C LEU A 100 8.20 -9.49 3.34
N PHE A 101 8.76 -10.02 2.25
CA PHE A 101 8.98 -11.46 2.08
C PHE A 101 10.10 -12.02 2.96
N LYS A 102 11.02 -11.15 3.42
CA LYS A 102 12.03 -11.50 4.44
C LYS A 102 11.53 -11.21 5.86
N HIS A 103 10.79 -10.12 6.04
CA HIS A 103 10.22 -9.71 7.32
C HIS A 103 8.70 -9.79 7.23
N LYS A 104 8.13 -10.93 7.66
CA LYS A 104 6.69 -11.20 7.52
C LYS A 104 5.79 -10.09 8.08
N ARG A 105 6.24 -9.32 9.07
CA ARG A 105 5.46 -8.24 9.67
C ARG A 105 6.27 -6.95 9.79
N VAL A 106 5.68 -5.84 9.36
CA VAL A 106 6.30 -4.52 9.39
C VAL A 106 5.25 -3.50 9.81
N LYS A 107 5.58 -2.66 10.79
CA LYS A 107 4.75 -1.52 11.20
C LYS A 107 5.58 -0.25 11.15
N GLY A 108 4.98 0.84 10.68
CA GLY A 108 5.63 2.15 10.69
C GLY A 108 4.80 3.24 10.05
N TRP A 109 5.42 4.41 9.95
CA TRP A 109 4.86 5.60 9.31
C TRP A 109 5.52 5.82 7.95
N TRP A 110 4.71 6.10 6.93
CA TRP A 110 5.18 6.47 5.59
C TRP A 110 4.54 7.78 5.10
N PRO A 111 5.31 8.60 4.35
CA PRO A 111 4.82 9.87 3.84
C PRO A 111 3.97 9.66 2.58
N PHE A 112 2.77 10.25 2.56
CA PHE A 112 2.01 10.46 1.35
C PHE A 112 2.53 11.68 0.61
N HIS A 113 2.61 11.59 -0.71
CA HIS A 113 3.06 12.69 -1.53
C HIS A 113 2.18 12.89 -2.75
N VAL A 114 2.25 14.10 -3.29
CA VAL A 114 1.74 14.44 -4.61
C VAL A 114 2.90 14.94 -5.45
N LYS A 115 2.81 14.74 -6.76
CA LYS A 115 3.75 15.31 -7.71
C LYS A 115 3.21 16.67 -8.14
N ASN A 116 4.00 17.72 -7.99
CA ASN A 116 3.60 19.05 -8.42
C ASN A 116 3.63 19.14 -9.96
N GLU A 117 2.61 19.75 -10.56
CA GLU A 117 2.54 19.92 -12.01
C GLU A 117 3.53 21.00 -12.46
N GLY A 118 4.77 20.60 -12.72
CA GLY A 118 5.82 21.51 -13.23
C GLY A 118 7.22 21.27 -12.66
N SER A 119 7.37 20.43 -11.63
CA SER A 119 8.67 20.02 -11.09
C SER A 119 8.71 18.51 -10.81
N GLU A 120 9.93 17.97 -10.70
CA GLU A 120 10.13 16.59 -10.23
C GLU A 120 10.08 16.47 -8.70
N ASP A 121 9.82 17.58 -8.01
CA ASP A 121 9.78 17.63 -6.57
C ASP A 121 8.47 17.01 -6.04
N LEU A 122 8.64 16.15 -5.03
CA LEU A 122 7.54 15.57 -4.30
C LEU A 122 7.13 16.51 -3.16
N GLU A 123 5.83 16.78 -3.04
CA GLU A 123 5.28 17.54 -1.93
C GLU A 123 4.62 16.59 -0.92
N LEU A 124 4.93 16.79 0.37
CA LEU A 124 4.40 15.97 1.46
C LEU A 124 2.97 16.43 1.77
N THR A 125 1.97 15.62 1.43
CA THR A 125 0.56 15.96 1.67
C THR A 125 -0.04 15.26 2.87
N GLY A 126 0.56 14.15 3.32
CA GLY A 126 0.04 13.40 4.45
C GLY A 126 1.03 12.37 4.99
N LYS A 127 0.61 11.68 6.03
CA LYS A 127 1.37 10.59 6.65
C LYS A 127 0.42 9.48 7.01
N VAL A 128 0.85 8.24 6.83
CA VAL A 128 0.04 7.07 7.16
C VAL A 128 0.81 6.15 8.08
N GLU A 129 0.15 5.76 9.17
CA GLU A 129 0.57 4.61 9.95
C GLU A 129 -0.05 3.36 9.34
N ALA A 130 0.78 2.41 8.97
CA ALA A 130 0.31 1.13 8.43
C ALA A 130 1.06 -0.04 9.08
N GLU A 131 0.38 -1.17 9.13
CA GLU A 131 0.98 -2.46 9.45
C GLU A 131 0.77 -3.42 8.27
N LEU A 132 1.87 -3.88 7.69
CA LEU A 132 1.90 -4.86 6.61
C LEU A 132 2.25 -6.22 7.20
N HIS A 133 1.43 -7.22 6.92
CA HIS A 133 1.63 -8.59 7.40
C HIS A 133 1.44 -9.57 6.26
N LEU A 134 2.49 -10.32 5.94
CA LEU A 134 2.46 -11.47 5.05
C LEU A 134 2.04 -12.71 5.86
N MET A 135 0.90 -13.26 5.50
CA MET A 135 0.26 -14.39 6.17
C MET A 135 0.01 -15.52 5.16
N THR A 136 -0.09 -16.75 5.63
CA THR A 136 -0.59 -17.85 4.80
C THR A 136 -2.12 -17.76 4.67
N THR A 137 -2.69 -18.47 3.70
CA THR A 137 -4.15 -18.56 3.51
C THR A 137 -4.85 -19.02 4.79
N GLU A 138 -4.31 -20.06 5.44
CA GLU A 138 -4.85 -20.62 6.69
C GLU A 138 -4.85 -19.59 7.85
N GLU A 139 -3.82 -18.76 7.94
CA GLU A 139 -3.73 -17.71 8.96
C GLU A 139 -4.70 -16.56 8.66
N ALA A 140 -4.89 -16.21 7.38
CA ALA A 140 -5.82 -15.18 6.96
C ALA A 140 -7.28 -15.56 7.22
N GLU A 141 -7.66 -16.82 6.98
CA GLU A 141 -9.00 -17.35 7.25
C GLU A 141 -9.36 -17.35 8.74
N LYS A 142 -8.39 -17.60 9.62
CA LYS A 142 -8.58 -17.54 11.08
C LYS A 142 -8.78 -16.12 11.60
N HIS A 143 -8.37 -15.12 10.82
CA HIS A 143 -8.42 -13.71 11.20
C HIS A 143 -9.04 -12.89 10.07
N PRO A 144 -10.34 -13.07 9.77
CA PRO A 144 -11.00 -12.37 8.68
C PRO A 144 -10.96 -10.86 8.92
N ALA A 145 -10.78 -10.11 7.83
CA ALA A 145 -10.92 -8.67 7.83
C ALA A 145 -12.32 -8.30 7.33
N GLY A 146 -12.87 -7.20 7.85
CA GLY A 146 -14.12 -6.65 7.31
C GLY A 146 -13.94 -6.28 5.84
N LEU A 147 -14.98 -6.49 5.02
CA LEU A 147 -14.95 -6.20 3.57
C LEU A 147 -14.95 -4.69 3.23
N GLY A 148 -14.54 -3.82 4.16
CA GLY A 148 -14.49 -2.36 3.96
C GLY A 148 -15.84 -1.71 3.63
N ARG A 149 -16.97 -2.34 3.97
CA ARG A 149 -18.32 -1.86 3.59
C ARG A 149 -19.08 -1.14 4.72
N SER A 150 -18.41 -0.80 5.81
CA SER A 150 -19.03 -0.05 6.90
C SER A 150 -18.08 1.02 7.40
N GLU A 151 -18.63 2.20 7.64
CA GLU A 151 -17.95 3.32 8.28
C GLU A 151 -17.36 2.84 9.62
N PRO A 152 -16.19 3.33 10.04
CA PRO A 152 -15.77 3.14 11.42
C PRO A 152 -16.77 3.87 12.31
N ASP A 153 -17.50 3.13 13.17
CA ASP A 153 -18.32 3.73 14.25
C ASP A 153 -17.47 4.68 15.12
#